data_AF-A0A3G7TYL7-F1
#
_entry.id   AF-A0A3G7TYL7-F1
#
_cell.length_a   1.000
_cell.length_b   1.000
_cell.length_c   1.000
_cell.angle_alpha   90.00
_cell.angle_beta   90.00
_cell.angle_gamma   90.00
#
_symmetry.space_group_name_H-M   'P 1'
#
loop_
_entity.id
_entity.type
_entity.pdbx_description
1 polymer ?
#
loop_
_entity_poly.entity_id
_entity_poly.type
_entity_poly.pdbx_seq_one_letter_code
_entity_poly.pdbx_strand_id
1 'polypeptide(L)'
;MNRSFKGSANSPVLRLLLGVSSVLMITACQSPSKMLGAPVTGYNHTSAAINRFTVNGAGGPNLGPHQGGGKQACCGVVPREWVPGLRAIVEWEKDPEPYSYGNWAERPYSDEWRARMEEQKTVLPAYSYCGYSKI
;
A
#
# COMPACT_ATOMS: atom_id res chain seq x y z
N MET A 1 -71.41 2.00 -10.99
CA MET A 1 -70.23 1.11 -11.07
C MET A 1 -69.08 1.74 -10.29
N ASN A 2 -68.96 1.47 -8.99
CA ASN A 2 -67.82 1.89 -8.18
C ASN A 2 -67.36 0.70 -7.34
N ARG A 3 -66.36 -0.07 -7.81
CA ARG A 3 -65.73 -1.10 -6.99
C ARG A 3 -64.78 -0.41 -6.02
N SER A 4 -65.25 -0.19 -4.80
CA SER A 4 -64.43 0.23 -3.68
C SER A 4 -63.47 -0.91 -3.32
N PHE A 5 -62.19 -0.76 -3.68
CA PHE A 5 -61.13 -1.65 -3.20
C PHE A 5 -60.89 -1.36 -1.71
N LYS A 6 -61.53 -2.14 -0.84
CA LYS A 6 -61.16 -2.23 0.58
C LYS A 6 -59.87 -3.03 0.69
N GLY A 7 -58.73 -2.39 0.42
CA GLY A 7 -57.42 -2.91 0.80
C GLY A 7 -57.28 -2.84 2.31
N SER A 8 -57.43 -3.97 3.00
CA SER A 8 -57.18 -4.05 4.44
C SER A 8 -55.68 -3.83 4.68
N ALA A 9 -55.32 -2.65 5.21
CA ALA A 9 -53.96 -2.27 5.59
C ALA A 9 -53.34 -3.17 6.68
N ASN A 10 -54.10 -4.13 7.20
CA ASN A 10 -53.72 -5.07 8.26
C ASN A 10 -53.71 -6.54 7.81
N SER A 11 -53.58 -6.81 6.51
CA SER A 11 -53.39 -8.18 6.03
C SER A 11 -52.04 -8.72 6.52
N PRO A 12 -52.00 -9.85 7.25
CA PRO A 12 -50.74 -10.46 7.71
C PRO A 12 -49.85 -10.85 6.52
N VAL A 13 -50.47 -11.16 5.37
CA VAL A 13 -49.77 -11.46 4.11
C VAL A 13 -49.05 -10.23 3.56
N LEU A 14 -49.68 -9.05 3.59
CA LEU A 14 -49.07 -7.81 3.12
C LEU A 14 -47.89 -7.39 4.02
N ARG A 15 -48.02 -7.55 5.34
CA ARG A 15 -46.94 -7.30 6.30
C ARG A 15 -45.77 -8.28 6.12
N LEU A 16 -46.05 -9.55 5.85
CA LEU A 16 -45.04 -10.56 5.56
C LEU A 16 -44.31 -10.24 4.26
N LEU A 17 -45.01 -9.86 3.20
CA LEU A 17 -44.41 -9.50 1.91
C LEU A 17 -43.55 -8.23 2.00
N LEU A 18 -43.99 -7.22 2.76
CA LEU A 18 -43.19 -6.01 3.01
C LEU A 18 -41.95 -6.33 3.86
N GLY A 19 -42.08 -7.20 4.86
CA GLY A 19 -40.96 -7.67 5.68
C GLY A 19 -39.92 -8.46 4.87
N VAL A 20 -40.38 -9.42 4.06
CA VAL A 20 -39.52 -10.23 3.18
C VAL A 20 -38.83 -9.37 2.12
N SER A 21 -39.54 -8.42 1.51
CA SER A 21 -38.95 -7.48 0.55
C SER A 21 -37.90 -6.59 1.21
N SER A 22 -38.12 -6.15 2.45
CA SER A 22 -37.13 -5.36 3.20
C SER A 22 -35.88 -6.16 3.53
N VAL A 23 -36.02 -7.44 3.90
CA VAL A 23 -34.90 -8.36 4.14
C VAL A 23 -34.11 -8.64 2.87
N LEU A 24 -34.79 -8.85 1.73
CA LEU A 24 -34.18 -9.05 0.42
C LEU A 24 -33.41 -7.81 -0.08
N MET A 25 -33.86 -6.60 0.27
CA MET A 25 -33.14 -5.37 -0.07
C MET A 25 -31.88 -5.15 0.79
N ILE A 26 -31.86 -5.64 2.03
CA ILE A 26 -30.67 -5.54 2.91
C ILE A 26 -29.56 -6.51 2.48
N THR A 27 -29.90 -7.61 1.80
CA THR A 27 -28.91 -8.57 1.26
C THR A 27 -28.42 -8.24 -0.15
N ALA A 28 -28.88 -7.13 -0.75
CA ALA A 28 -28.46 -6.71 -2.08
C ALA A 28 -27.02 -6.16 -2.08
N CYS A 29 -26.08 -7.05 -2.39
CA CYS A 29 -24.75 -6.84 -2.98
C CYS A 29 -23.68 -6.10 -2.17
N GLN A 30 -22.88 -6.88 -1.43
CA GLN A 30 -21.46 -6.56 -1.24
C GLN A 30 -20.63 -7.50 -2.11
N SER A 31 -20.20 -7.03 -3.29
CA SER A 31 -19.19 -7.75 -4.07
C SER A 31 -17.80 -7.38 -3.56
N PRO A 32 -16.94 -8.34 -3.18
CA PRO A 32 -15.60 -8.04 -2.75
C PRO A 32 -14.79 -7.36 -3.88
N SER A 33 -13.99 -6.35 -3.52
CA SER A 33 -13.08 -5.70 -4.48
C SER A 33 -12.10 -6.70 -5.09
N LYS A 34 -11.84 -6.60 -6.40
CA LYS A 34 -10.83 -7.42 -7.09
C LYS A 34 -9.39 -7.15 -6.59
N MET A 35 -9.18 -6.05 -5.88
CA MET A 35 -7.89 -5.66 -5.30
C MET A 35 -7.96 -5.68 -3.77
N LEU A 36 -6.86 -6.03 -3.12
CA LEU A 36 -6.64 -5.95 -1.69
C LEU A 36 -5.59 -4.89 -1.39
N GLY A 37 -5.85 -4.12 -0.32
CA GLY A 37 -4.81 -3.29 0.28
C GLY A 37 -3.76 -4.19 0.93
N ALA A 38 -2.49 -3.94 0.64
CA ALA A 38 -1.35 -4.67 1.17
C ALA A 38 -0.33 -3.68 1.74
N PRO A 39 -0.01 -3.75 3.05
CA PRO A 39 1.06 -2.96 3.62
C PRO A 39 2.42 -3.42 3.09
N VAL A 40 3.33 -2.49 2.86
CA VAL A 40 4.71 -2.76 2.43
C VAL A 40 5.62 -2.80 3.65
N THR A 41 6.34 -3.91 3.83
CA THR A 41 7.34 -4.10 4.89
C THR A 41 8.66 -4.52 4.25
N GLY A 42 9.76 -4.02 4.77
CA GLY A 42 11.10 -4.32 4.26
C GLY A 42 11.97 -5.09 5.26
N TYR A 43 12.88 -5.90 4.71
CA TYR A 43 13.96 -6.56 5.43
C TYR A 43 15.24 -6.39 4.63
N ASN A 44 16.23 -5.75 5.24
CA ASN A 44 17.53 -5.53 4.64
C ASN A 44 18.54 -6.48 5.28
N HIS A 45 19.05 -7.43 4.51
CA HIS A 45 20.07 -8.39 4.96
C HIS A 45 21.49 -7.97 4.57
N THR A 46 21.67 -6.74 4.07
CA THR A 46 22.95 -6.23 3.59
C THR A 46 23.54 -5.20 4.55
N SER A 47 24.82 -4.86 4.34
CA SER A 47 25.51 -3.79 5.06
C SER A 47 25.23 -2.38 4.53
N ALA A 48 24.54 -2.27 3.39
CA ALA A 48 24.15 -0.99 2.80
C ALA A 48 22.85 -0.47 3.45
N ALA A 49 22.57 0.82 3.33
CA ALA A 49 21.22 1.33 3.61
C ALA A 49 20.35 1.28 2.36
N ILE A 50 19.05 1.02 2.55
CA ILE A 50 18.02 1.23 1.55
C ILE A 50 17.24 2.48 1.96
N ASN A 51 17.63 3.61 1.39
CA ASN A 51 17.05 4.91 1.74
C ASN A 51 15.66 5.08 1.15
N ARG A 52 15.36 4.40 0.03
CA ARG A 52 14.04 4.39 -0.60
C ARG A 52 13.80 3.07 -1.30
N PHE A 53 12.60 2.51 -1.14
CA PHE A 53 12.11 1.47 -2.03
C PHE A 53 10.60 1.56 -2.25
N THR A 54 10.14 0.95 -3.33
CA THR A 54 8.72 0.82 -3.69
C THR A 54 8.40 -0.61 -4.11
N VAL A 55 7.16 -1.02 -3.91
CA VAL A 55 6.58 -2.26 -4.45
C VAL A 55 5.33 -1.86 -5.23
N ASN A 56 5.35 -2.03 -6.56
CA ASN A 56 4.32 -1.53 -7.48
C ASN A 56 4.01 -0.04 -7.25
N GLY A 57 5.04 0.77 -7.00
CA GLY A 57 4.92 2.20 -6.70
C GLY A 57 4.51 2.54 -5.26
N ALA A 58 4.08 1.59 -4.45
CA ALA A 58 3.81 1.82 -3.03
C ALA A 58 5.11 1.85 -2.23
N GLY A 59 5.36 2.96 -1.54
CA GLY A 59 6.60 3.17 -0.80
C GLY A 59 6.76 2.20 0.39
N GLY A 60 8.01 1.86 0.70
CA GLY A 60 8.40 1.14 1.90
C GLY A 60 9.10 2.03 2.95
N PRO A 61 9.32 1.52 4.18
CA PRO A 61 10.10 2.22 5.19
C PRO A 61 11.59 2.30 4.82
N ASN A 62 12.31 3.30 5.34
CA ASN A 62 13.78 3.31 5.23
C ASN A 62 14.38 2.13 6.02
N LEU A 63 15.35 1.44 5.44
CA LEU A 63 16.01 0.28 6.06
C LEU A 63 17.50 0.55 6.23
N GLY A 64 17.96 0.64 7.47
CA GLY A 64 19.39 0.62 7.75
C GLY A 64 20.03 -0.75 7.49
N PRO A 65 21.36 -0.85 7.61
CA PRO A 65 22.08 -2.11 7.52
C PRO A 65 21.53 -3.17 8.48
N HIS A 66 21.23 -4.36 7.98
CA HIS A 66 20.73 -5.49 8.78
C HIS A 66 19.43 -5.20 9.59
N GLN A 67 18.59 -4.26 9.14
CA GLN A 67 17.33 -3.88 9.79
C GLN A 67 16.10 -4.34 9.00
N GLY A 68 14.95 -4.46 9.67
CA GLY A 68 13.68 -4.78 9.00
C GLY A 68 12.53 -5.15 9.95
N GLY A 69 11.35 -5.37 9.39
CA GLY A 69 10.20 -5.99 10.07
C GLY A 69 9.45 -5.15 11.11
N GLY A 70 10.00 -4.02 11.56
CA GLY A 70 9.39 -3.19 12.62
C GLY A 70 8.44 -2.09 12.15
N LYS A 71 8.37 -1.82 10.84
CA LYS A 71 7.54 -0.74 10.26
C LYS A 71 6.85 -1.22 8.99
N GLN A 72 5.63 -0.76 8.81
CA GLN A 72 4.85 -0.96 7.60
C GLN A 72 4.50 0.39 6.99
N ALA A 73 4.61 0.50 5.67
CA ALA A 73 4.10 1.63 4.91
C ALA A 73 2.77 1.25 4.23
N CYS A 74 1.83 2.18 4.20
CA CYS A 74 0.49 1.92 3.68
C CYS A 74 0.45 1.82 2.15
N CYS A 75 -0.74 1.49 1.66
CA CYS A 75 -1.21 1.90 0.34
C CYS A 75 -0.70 1.08 -0.85
N GLY A 76 -0.03 -0.04 -0.61
CA GLY A 76 0.17 -1.09 -1.61
C GLY A 76 -1.15 -1.75 -2.00
N VAL A 77 -1.24 -2.20 -3.24
CA VAL A 77 -2.41 -2.93 -3.77
C VAL A 77 -1.97 -4.16 -4.53
N VAL A 78 -2.67 -5.27 -4.31
CA VAL A 78 -2.45 -6.55 -4.99
C VAL A 78 -3.78 -7.14 -5.44
N PRO A 79 -3.82 -7.98 -6.48
CA PRO A 79 -5.01 -8.75 -6.80
C PRO A 79 -5.47 -9.59 -5.61
N ARG A 80 -6.79 -9.69 -5.41
CA ARG A 80 -7.38 -10.52 -4.35
C ARG A 80 -7.09 -12.00 -4.56
N GLU A 81 -7.15 -12.43 -5.82
CA GLU A 81 -6.90 -13.80 -6.21
C GLU A 81 -5.55 -13.88 -6.92
N TRP A 82 -4.78 -14.92 -6.61
CA TRP A 82 -3.53 -15.19 -7.29
C TRP A 82 -3.78 -15.56 -8.75
N VAL A 83 -2.93 -15.08 -9.65
CA VAL A 83 -2.95 -15.43 -11.08
C VAL A 83 -1.56 -15.88 -11.52
N PRO A 84 -1.46 -16.88 -12.41
CA PRO A 84 -0.18 -17.28 -12.98
C PRO A 84 0.55 -16.09 -13.61
N GLY A 85 1.82 -15.90 -13.23
CA GLY A 85 2.64 -14.81 -13.74
C GLY A 85 2.48 -13.48 -13.00
N LEU A 86 1.77 -13.44 -11.86
CA LEU A 86 1.74 -12.28 -10.98
C LEU A 86 3.17 -11.89 -10.55
N ARG A 87 3.50 -10.61 -10.72
CA ARG A 87 4.81 -10.03 -10.40
C ARG A 87 4.64 -8.70 -9.69
N ALA A 88 5.56 -8.39 -8.79
CA ALA A 88 5.79 -7.05 -8.29
C ALA A 88 6.93 -6.41 -9.07
N ILE A 89 6.78 -5.12 -9.38
CA ILE A 89 7.89 -4.24 -9.71
C ILE A 89 8.43 -3.72 -8.39
N VAL A 90 9.70 -4.00 -8.11
CA VAL A 90 10.39 -3.51 -6.93
C VAL A 90 11.46 -2.54 -7.41
N GLU A 91 11.39 -1.31 -6.94
CA GLU A 91 12.40 -0.28 -7.20
C GLU A 91 13.04 0.09 -5.87
N TRP A 92 14.35 0.21 -5.83
CA TRP A 92 15.04 0.64 -4.63
C TRP A 92 16.32 1.41 -4.95
N GLU A 93 16.69 2.31 -4.05
CA GLU A 93 17.98 2.98 -4.04
C GLU A 93 18.81 2.45 -2.88
N LYS A 94 20.08 2.18 -3.17
CA LYS A 94 21.04 1.61 -2.23
C LYS A 94 22.15 2.62 -1.96
N ASP A 95 22.41 2.88 -0.69
CA ASP A 95 23.59 3.59 -0.23
C ASP A 95 24.62 2.59 0.33
N PRO A 96 25.74 2.34 -0.37
CA PRO A 96 26.76 1.41 0.09
C PRO A 96 27.58 1.93 1.28
N GLU A 97 27.56 3.23 1.55
CA GLU A 97 28.39 3.89 2.58
C GLU A 97 27.53 4.74 3.54
N PRO A 98 26.54 4.16 4.22
CA PRO A 98 25.52 4.90 4.95
C PRO A 98 26.02 5.66 6.18
N TYR A 99 27.29 5.46 6.57
CA TYR A 99 27.94 6.11 7.70
C TYR A 99 29.07 7.06 7.28
N SER A 100 29.30 7.25 5.98
CA SER A 100 30.36 8.14 5.46
C SER A 100 30.23 9.58 5.97
N TYR A 101 28.99 10.03 6.22
CA TYR A 101 28.69 11.35 6.76
C TYR A 101 29.36 11.64 8.12
N GLY A 102 29.70 10.61 8.90
CA GLY A 102 30.40 10.77 10.18
C GLY A 102 31.83 11.30 10.03
N ASN A 103 32.42 11.16 8.84
CA ASN A 103 33.79 11.58 8.55
C ASN A 103 33.85 12.92 7.79
N TRP A 104 32.70 13.54 7.51
CA TRP A 104 32.65 14.79 6.78
C TRP A 104 33.08 15.97 7.67
N ALA A 105 33.85 16.90 7.10
CA ALA A 105 34.37 18.05 7.83
C ALA A 105 33.27 19.06 8.19
N GLU A 106 32.21 19.10 7.38
CA GLU A 106 31.06 19.96 7.57
C GLU A 106 30.20 19.51 8.75
N ARG A 107 29.79 20.45 9.60
CA ARG A 107 28.86 20.17 10.71
C ARG A 107 27.50 19.70 10.17
N PRO A 108 26.89 18.63 10.70
CA PRO A 108 25.54 18.20 10.31
C PRO A 108 24.53 19.35 10.35
N TYR A 109 23.72 19.45 9.29
CA TYR A 109 22.70 20.49 9.07
C TYR A 109 23.21 21.92 8.84
N SER A 110 24.53 22.16 8.70
CA SER A 110 25.06 23.43 8.21
C SER A 110 24.68 23.69 6.75
N ASP A 111 24.91 24.92 6.26
CA ASP A 111 24.69 25.27 4.85
C ASP A 111 25.56 24.43 3.92
N GLU A 112 26.82 24.21 4.29
CA GLU A 112 27.76 23.36 3.56
C GLU A 112 27.30 21.89 3.55
N TRP A 113 26.83 21.38 4.68
CA TRP A 113 26.28 20.02 4.77
C TRP A 113 25.04 19.87 3.87
N ARG A 114 24.14 20.86 3.87
CA ARG A 114 22.95 20.85 3.01
C ARG A 114 23.32 20.89 1.53
N ALA A 115 24.32 21.68 1.16
CA ALA A 115 24.84 21.73 -0.21
C ALA A 115 25.41 20.36 -0.65
N ARG A 116 26.22 19.71 0.20
CA ARG A 116 26.70 18.35 -0.08
C ARG A 116 25.57 17.32 -0.15
N MET A 117 24.57 17.39 0.74
CA MET A 117 23.43 16.48 0.66
C MET A 117 22.64 16.65 -0.63
N GLU A 118 22.54 17.88 -1.15
CA GLU A 118 21.94 18.12 -2.46
C GLU A 118 22.76 17.47 -3.58
N GLU A 119 24.09 17.54 -3.51
CA GLU A 119 24.98 16.80 -4.41
C GLU A 119 24.75 15.27 -4.30
N GLN A 120 24.69 14.72 -3.08
CA GLN A 120 24.44 13.29 -2.85
C GLN A 120 23.09 12.83 -3.45
N LYS A 121 22.04 13.65 -3.39
CA LYS A 121 20.76 13.35 -4.06
C LYS A 121 20.90 13.16 -5.57
N THR A 122 21.92 13.74 -6.20
CA THR A 122 22.18 13.55 -7.64
C THR A 122 22.97 12.27 -7.92
N VAL A 123 23.73 11.77 -6.94
CA VAL A 123 24.56 10.56 -7.05
C VAL A 123 23.77 9.29 -6.70
N LEU A 124 22.97 9.31 -5.64
CA LEU A 124 22.18 8.14 -5.19
C LEU A 124 21.29 7.51 -6.29
N PRO A 125 20.69 8.27 -7.24
CA PRO A 125 20.01 7.70 -8.39
C PRO A 125 20.85 6.75 -9.24
N ALA A 126 22.18 6.91 -9.28
CA ALA A 126 23.08 5.97 -9.95
C ALA A 126 23.10 4.58 -9.29
N TYR A 127 22.68 4.47 -8.03
CA TYR A 127 22.50 3.23 -7.29
C TYR A 127 21.02 2.82 -7.16
N SER A 128 20.18 3.32 -8.08
CA SER A 128 18.79 2.87 -8.19
C SER A 128 18.71 1.60 -9.02
N TYR A 129 17.95 0.64 -8.52
CA TYR A 129 17.68 -0.64 -9.15
C TYR A 129 16.18 -0.80 -9.35
N CYS A 130 15.79 -1.36 -10.48
CA CYS A 130 14.42 -1.75 -10.79
C CYS A 130 14.43 -3.21 -11.22
N GLY A 131 13.61 -4.03 -10.57
CA GLY A 131 13.54 -5.47 -10.82
C GLY A 131 12.13 -6.02 -10.66
N TYR A 132 11.90 -7.18 -11.24
CA TYR A 132 10.66 -7.92 -11.05
C TYR A 132 10.87 -9.02 -10.01
N SER A 133 9.99 -9.09 -9.01
CA SER A 133 9.88 -10.25 -8.13
C SER A 133 8.61 -11.03 -8.45
N LYS A 134 8.68 -12.36 -8.45
CA LYS A 134 7.48 -13.19 -8.43
C LYS A 134 6.83 -13.06 -7.05
N ILE A 135 5.49 -13.00 -7.03
CA ILE A 135 4.66 -13.04 -5.83
C ILE A 135 4.00 -14.41 -5.74
#